data_AF-A0A7S3TLJ0-F1
#
_entry.id   AF-A0A7S3TLJ0-F1
#
_cell.length_a   1.000
_cell.length_b   1.000
_cell.length_c   1.000
_cell.angle_alpha   90.00
_cell.angle_beta   90.00
_cell.angle_gamma   90.00
#
_symmetry.space_group_name_H-M   'P 1'
#
loop_
_entity.id
_entity.type
_entity.pdbx_description
1 polymer ?
#
loop_
_entity_poly.entity_id
_entity_poly.type
_entity_poly.pdbx_seq_one_letter_code
_entity_poly.pdbx_strand_id
1 'polypeptide(L)'
;HVGPVVFYRGFTRSYLDAAAEAVSRGGSAPDGSELVAKCSAAVEKLSKDKKIIIIDGVGYPSVGSIVGCSSADLALACAAPVLLVGKPGVGDAIDSFNLCARYFEAQRIPVLGAIFNKAPLKGFYGRDSCDRYIRQYFACSRPHQRVYGVLPAAEGLDTGAEESCSFAYRHPEAQPDAGPMTEADLVAMKRITELFHQYVDVKNLLEDLETASENPASYCRPATFFPGTSNST
;
A
#
# COMPACT_ATOMS: atom_id res chain seq x y z
N HIS A 1 4.61 -17.70 1.36
CA HIS A 1 3.26 -18.04 0.88
C HIS A 1 3.02 -17.21 -0.36
N VAL A 2 2.75 -17.82 -1.52
CA VAL A 2 2.35 -17.08 -2.72
C VAL A 2 0.90 -16.67 -2.54
N GLY A 3 0.57 -15.41 -2.84
CA GLY A 3 -0.80 -14.90 -2.73
C GLY A 3 -1.78 -15.71 -3.59
N PRO A 4 -3.08 -15.76 -3.22
CA PRO A 4 -4.06 -16.59 -3.90
C PRO A 4 -4.47 -16.08 -5.29
N VAL A 5 -3.99 -14.90 -5.69
CA VAL A 5 -4.20 -14.29 -7.01
C VAL A 5 -2.85 -13.99 -7.66
N VAL A 6 -2.66 -14.50 -8.88
CA VAL A 6 -1.43 -14.30 -9.67
C VAL A 6 -1.80 -13.65 -10.99
N PHE A 7 -1.32 -12.42 -11.20
CA PHE A 7 -1.45 -11.68 -12.46
C PHE A 7 -0.34 -12.12 -13.43
N TYR A 8 -0.61 -13.14 -14.24
CA TYR A 8 0.35 -13.61 -15.26
C TYR A 8 0.31 -12.75 -16.54
N ARG A 9 1.33 -12.89 -17.39
CA ARG A 9 1.41 -12.16 -18.66
C ARG A 9 0.19 -12.45 -19.54
N GLY A 10 -0.53 -11.39 -19.93
CA GLY A 10 -1.72 -11.51 -20.77
C GLY A 10 -3.03 -11.66 -19.99
N PHE A 11 -2.99 -11.90 -18.67
CA PHE A 11 -4.17 -12.01 -17.81
C PHE A 11 -5.15 -10.84 -18.01
N THR A 12 -4.65 -9.61 -17.99
CA THR A 12 -5.46 -8.40 -18.19
C THR A 12 -6.20 -8.40 -19.53
N ARG A 13 -5.54 -8.82 -20.61
CA ARG A 13 -6.16 -8.84 -21.95
C ARG A 13 -7.22 -9.94 -22.02
N SER A 14 -6.88 -11.14 -21.57
CA SER A 14 -7.82 -12.26 -21.52
C SER A 14 -9.06 -11.94 -20.69
N TYR A 15 -8.90 -11.24 -19.56
CA TYR A 15 -10.01 -10.81 -18.72
C TYR A 15 -10.92 -9.82 -19.45
N LEU A 16 -10.33 -8.80 -20.10
CA LEU A 16 -11.10 -7.80 -20.85
C LEU A 16 -11.84 -8.41 -22.05
N ASP A 17 -11.20 -9.32 -22.78
CA ASP A 17 -11.82 -10.03 -23.90
C ASP A 17 -13.02 -10.85 -23.42
N ALA A 18 -12.86 -11.61 -22.33
CA ALA A 18 -13.95 -12.40 -21.74
C ALA A 18 -15.09 -11.52 -21.20
N ALA A 19 -14.77 -10.39 -20.56
CA ALA A 19 -15.75 -9.42 -20.08
C ALA A 19 -16.55 -8.81 -21.24
N ALA A 20 -15.86 -8.42 -22.33
CA ALA A 20 -16.51 -7.89 -23.52
C ALA A 20 -17.42 -8.92 -24.21
N GLU A 21 -17.00 -10.19 -24.28
CA GLU A 21 -17.79 -11.30 -24.82
C GLU A 21 -19.05 -11.56 -23.97
N ALA A 22 -18.92 -11.56 -22.64
CA ALA A 22 -20.04 -11.73 -21.72
C ALA A 22 -21.09 -10.62 -21.89
N VAL A 23 -20.65 -9.37 -21.95
CA VAL A 23 -21.53 -8.21 -22.19
C VAL A 23 -22.20 -8.28 -23.56
N SER A 24 -21.46 -8.69 -24.60
CA SER A 24 -22.01 -8.82 -25.96
C SER A 24 -23.09 -9.89 -26.08
N ARG A 25 -23.09 -10.90 -25.20
CA ARG A 25 -24.12 -11.94 -25.10
C ARG A 25 -25.31 -11.54 -24.21
N GLY A 26 -25.37 -10.30 -23.74
CA GLY A 26 -26.42 -9.80 -22.84
C GLY A 26 -26.20 -10.13 -21.36
N GLY A 27 -25.00 -10.61 -20.99
CA GLY A 27 -24.59 -10.79 -19.60
C GLY A 27 -23.91 -9.56 -19.01
N SER A 28 -23.32 -9.71 -17.82
CA SER A 28 -22.49 -8.68 -17.17
C SER A 28 -21.02 -9.07 -17.18
N ALA A 29 -20.12 -8.07 -17.13
CA ALA A 29 -18.72 -8.32 -16.87
C ALA A 29 -18.54 -8.96 -15.47
N PRO A 30 -17.50 -9.80 -15.26
CA PRO A 30 -17.16 -10.27 -13.93
C PRO A 30 -16.76 -9.08 -13.04
N ASP A 31 -17.06 -9.16 -11.74
CA ASP A 31 -16.89 -8.05 -10.78
C ASP A 31 -15.73 -8.26 -9.79
N GLY A 32 -14.94 -9.32 -9.94
CA GLY A 32 -13.79 -9.60 -9.08
C GLY A 32 -14.10 -10.20 -7.72
N SER A 33 -15.38 -10.31 -7.34
CA SER A 33 -15.82 -10.76 -6.03
C SER A 33 -15.21 -12.11 -5.59
N GLU A 34 -15.10 -13.07 -6.52
CA GLU A 34 -14.48 -14.37 -6.24
C GLU A 34 -12.97 -14.26 -5.94
N LEU A 35 -12.25 -13.35 -6.60
CA LEU A 35 -10.82 -13.12 -6.37
C LEU A 35 -10.62 -12.50 -4.98
N VAL A 36 -11.42 -11.49 -4.67
CA VAL A 36 -11.42 -10.82 -3.37
C VAL A 36 -11.77 -11.81 -2.25
N ALA A 37 -12.78 -12.65 -2.43
CA ALA A 37 -13.18 -13.68 -1.46
C ALA A 37 -12.08 -14.72 -1.21
N LYS A 38 -11.34 -15.12 -2.26
CA LYS A 38 -10.18 -16.03 -2.11
C LYS A 38 -9.07 -15.37 -1.30
N CYS A 39 -8.78 -14.09 -1.56
CA CYS A 39 -7.81 -13.31 -0.81
C CYS A 39 -8.21 -13.17 0.67
N SER A 40 -9.44 -12.73 0.94
CA SER A 40 -9.91 -12.52 2.32
C SER A 40 -9.95 -13.83 3.12
N ALA A 41 -10.38 -14.93 2.51
CA ALA A 41 -10.35 -16.26 3.15
C ALA A 41 -8.91 -16.72 3.46
N ALA A 42 -7.94 -16.41 2.59
CA ALA A 42 -6.53 -16.71 2.85
C ALA A 42 -5.99 -15.86 4.02
N VAL A 43 -6.31 -14.56 4.05
CA VAL A 43 -5.96 -13.65 5.14
C VAL A 43 -6.55 -14.15 6.47
N GLU A 44 -7.83 -14.50 6.50
CA GLU A 44 -8.50 -15.03 7.69
C GLU A 44 -7.86 -16.34 8.17
N LYS A 45 -7.51 -17.23 7.24
CA LYS A 45 -6.82 -18.48 7.59
C LYS A 45 -5.45 -18.21 8.20
N LEU A 46 -4.70 -17.26 7.67
CA LEU A 46 -3.35 -16.90 8.12
C LEU A 46 -3.36 -16.08 9.42
N SER A 47 -4.43 -15.34 9.70
CA SER A 47 -4.55 -14.51 10.89
C SER A 47 -4.83 -15.32 12.17
N LYS A 48 -5.28 -16.58 12.03
CA LYS A 48 -5.49 -17.49 13.18
C LYS A 48 -4.23 -17.56 14.04
N ASP A 49 -4.42 -17.27 15.34
CA ASP A 49 -3.38 -17.26 16.36
C ASP A 49 -2.25 -16.23 16.14
N LYS A 50 -2.50 -15.19 15.33
CA LYS A 50 -1.56 -14.06 15.10
C LYS A 50 -2.08 -12.79 15.74
N LYS A 51 -1.17 -12.02 16.33
CA LYS A 51 -1.47 -10.68 16.88
C LYS A 51 -1.59 -9.62 15.79
N ILE A 52 -0.81 -9.77 14.72
CA ILE A 52 -0.70 -8.83 13.61
C ILE A 52 -0.58 -9.66 12.33
N ILE A 53 -1.30 -9.22 11.29
CA ILE A 53 -1.12 -9.68 9.93
C ILE A 53 -0.72 -8.50 9.05
N ILE A 54 0.28 -8.72 8.21
CA ILE A 54 0.71 -7.73 7.21
C ILE A 54 0.20 -8.24 5.86
N ILE A 55 -0.64 -7.44 5.22
CA ILE A 55 -1.13 -7.69 3.87
C ILE A 55 -0.33 -6.79 2.95
N ASP A 56 0.62 -7.39 2.22
CA ASP A 56 1.42 -6.65 1.26
C ASP A 56 0.64 -6.48 -0.05
N GLY A 57 0.39 -5.21 -0.42
CA GLY A 57 -0.23 -4.85 -1.68
C GLY A 57 0.77 -4.93 -2.83
N VAL A 58 0.27 -4.89 -4.06
CA VAL A 58 1.14 -4.86 -5.25
C VAL A 58 1.05 -3.48 -5.89
N GLY A 59 2.18 -2.78 -6.01
CA GLY A 59 2.27 -1.49 -6.69
C GLY A 59 1.42 -0.39 -6.04
N TYR A 60 0.65 0.34 -6.86
CA TYR A 60 -0.19 1.45 -6.40
C TYR A 60 -1.55 0.97 -5.86
N PRO A 61 -2.26 1.79 -5.07
CA PRO A 61 -3.54 1.39 -4.45
C PRO A 61 -4.59 0.81 -5.43
N SER A 62 -4.58 1.27 -6.68
CA SER A 62 -5.52 0.85 -7.72
C SER A 62 -5.10 -0.38 -8.53
N VAL A 63 -3.90 -0.93 -8.32
CA VAL A 63 -3.48 -2.15 -9.02
C VAL A 63 -4.46 -3.26 -8.70
N GLY A 64 -4.99 -3.92 -9.75
CA GLY A 64 -6.06 -4.91 -9.66
C GLY A 64 -7.46 -4.36 -9.98
N SER A 65 -7.63 -3.05 -10.16
CA SER A 65 -8.93 -2.42 -10.46
C SER A 65 -9.57 -2.89 -11.75
N ILE A 66 -8.79 -3.35 -12.74
CA ILE A 66 -9.30 -3.89 -14.01
C ILE A 66 -10.21 -5.10 -13.77
N VAL A 67 -9.93 -5.87 -12.72
CA VAL A 67 -10.65 -7.10 -12.40
C VAL A 67 -11.48 -6.99 -11.12
N GLY A 68 -11.72 -5.77 -10.60
CA GLY A 68 -12.47 -5.57 -9.36
C GLY A 68 -11.80 -6.18 -8.12
N CYS A 69 -10.47 -6.29 -8.12
CA CYS A 69 -9.68 -6.84 -7.01
C CYS A 69 -8.46 -5.97 -6.73
N SER A 70 -8.70 -4.66 -6.56
CA SER A 70 -7.65 -3.71 -6.21
C SER A 70 -7.16 -3.90 -4.77
N SER A 71 -6.03 -3.26 -4.42
CA SER A 71 -5.57 -3.24 -3.03
C SER A 71 -6.61 -2.60 -2.10
N ALA A 72 -7.42 -1.66 -2.59
CA ALA A 72 -8.53 -1.10 -1.83
C ALA A 72 -9.69 -2.09 -1.64
N ASP A 73 -10.04 -2.86 -2.68
CA ASP A 73 -11.07 -3.90 -2.58
C ASP A 73 -10.67 -4.97 -1.54
N LEU A 74 -9.38 -5.35 -1.53
CA LEU A 74 -8.84 -6.27 -0.54
C LEU A 74 -8.81 -5.68 0.87
N ALA A 75 -8.38 -4.42 1.02
CA ALA A 75 -8.37 -3.75 2.31
C ALA A 75 -9.79 -3.64 2.90
N LEU A 76 -10.78 -3.31 2.06
CA LEU A 76 -12.19 -3.28 2.44
C LEU A 76 -12.69 -4.66 2.86
N ALA A 77 -12.43 -5.69 2.05
CA ALA A 77 -12.87 -7.06 2.34
C ALA A 77 -12.22 -7.66 3.60
N CYS A 78 -11.00 -7.24 3.93
CA CYS A 78 -10.29 -7.68 5.13
C CYS A 78 -10.51 -6.76 6.33
N ALA A 79 -11.31 -5.69 6.20
CA ALA A 79 -11.45 -4.62 7.19
C ALA A 79 -10.08 -4.09 7.70
N ALA A 80 -9.11 -4.00 6.79
CA ALA A 80 -7.72 -3.73 7.13
C ALA A 80 -7.40 -2.22 7.00
N PRO A 81 -6.93 -1.56 8.07
CA PRO A 81 -6.34 -0.23 7.98
C PRO A 81 -5.10 -0.23 7.10
N VAL A 82 -4.87 0.88 6.40
CA VAL A 82 -3.80 1.02 5.41
C VAL A 82 -2.66 1.89 5.93
N LEU A 83 -1.44 1.38 5.79
CA LEU A 83 -0.20 2.13 5.93
C LEU A 83 0.44 2.33 4.55
N LEU A 84 0.74 3.57 4.17
CA LEU A 84 1.38 3.85 2.89
C LEU A 84 2.91 3.88 3.02
N VAL A 85 3.60 3.23 2.09
CA VAL A 85 5.05 3.38 1.94
C VAL A 85 5.33 4.34 0.78
N GLY A 86 5.74 5.56 1.12
CA GLY A 86 5.91 6.66 0.17
C GLY A 86 7.37 6.84 -0.29
N LYS A 87 7.52 7.60 -1.37
CA LYS A 87 8.82 8.03 -1.91
C LYS A 87 9.46 9.13 -1.04
N PRO A 88 10.78 9.38 -1.16
CA PRO A 88 11.45 10.44 -0.42
C PRO A 88 11.21 11.83 -1.04
N GLY A 89 11.76 12.86 -0.40
CA GLY A 89 11.63 14.26 -0.86
C GLY A 89 10.35 14.90 -0.37
N VAL A 90 10.28 16.23 -0.29
CA VAL A 90 9.11 16.91 0.29
C VAL A 90 7.90 16.84 -0.65
N GLY A 91 8.06 17.26 -1.91
CA GLY A 91 6.97 17.28 -2.89
C GLY A 91 6.46 15.89 -3.22
N ASP A 92 7.34 15.00 -3.69
CA ASP A 92 6.96 13.66 -4.13
C ASP A 92 6.37 12.82 -2.98
N ALA A 93 6.91 12.92 -1.75
CA ALA A 93 6.30 12.27 -0.57
C ALA A 93 4.87 12.75 -0.32
N ILE A 94 4.65 14.07 -0.29
CA ILE A 94 3.35 14.65 0.04
C ILE A 94 2.34 14.36 -1.08
N ASP A 95 2.72 14.58 -2.34
CA ASP A 95 1.84 14.42 -3.49
C ASP A 95 1.46 12.96 -3.70
N SER A 96 2.43 12.04 -3.65
CA SER A 96 2.16 10.61 -3.77
C SER A 96 1.33 10.08 -2.59
N PHE A 97 1.61 10.52 -1.36
CA PHE A 97 0.76 10.19 -0.21
C PHE A 97 -0.67 10.66 -0.42
N ASN A 98 -0.86 11.92 -0.81
CA ASN A 98 -2.19 12.49 -0.99
C ASN A 98 -2.97 11.76 -2.08
N LEU A 99 -2.33 11.48 -3.22
CA LEU A 99 -2.95 10.75 -4.32
C LEU A 99 -3.36 9.33 -3.89
N CYS A 100 -2.44 8.60 -3.26
CA CYS A 100 -2.68 7.22 -2.84
C CYS A 100 -3.72 7.13 -1.72
N ALA A 101 -3.59 7.98 -0.69
CA ALA A 101 -4.53 8.02 0.43
C ALA A 101 -5.95 8.35 -0.04
N ARG A 102 -6.11 9.26 -1.00
CA ARG A 102 -7.42 9.60 -1.57
C ARG A 102 -8.16 8.40 -2.16
N TYR A 103 -7.44 7.46 -2.77
CA TYR A 103 -8.05 6.26 -3.35
C TYR A 103 -8.72 5.37 -2.29
N PHE A 104 -8.08 5.22 -1.13
CA PHE A 104 -8.63 4.49 0.02
C PHE A 104 -9.70 5.30 0.77
N GLU A 105 -9.43 6.59 1.01
CA GLU A 105 -10.36 7.50 1.71
C GLU A 105 -11.71 7.60 0.99
N ALA A 106 -11.71 7.63 -0.35
CA ALA A 106 -12.94 7.66 -1.16
C ALA A 106 -13.84 6.43 -0.92
N GLN A 107 -13.25 5.31 -0.51
CA GLN A 107 -13.94 4.06 -0.19
C GLN A 107 -14.14 3.86 1.32
N ARG A 108 -13.91 4.92 2.12
CA ARG A 108 -14.02 4.89 3.59
C ARG A 108 -13.10 3.86 4.25
N ILE A 109 -11.95 3.58 3.64
CA ILE A 109 -10.94 2.70 4.22
C ILE A 109 -10.02 3.55 5.14
N PRO A 110 -9.76 3.11 6.38
CA PRO A 110 -8.85 3.80 7.29
C PRO A 110 -7.45 3.92 6.70
N VAL A 111 -6.91 5.13 6.65
CA VAL A 111 -5.50 5.37 6.30
C VAL A 111 -4.80 5.86 7.55
N LEU A 112 -3.91 5.04 8.11
CA LEU A 112 -3.15 5.35 9.32
C LEU A 112 -2.17 6.51 9.07
N GLY A 113 -1.53 6.49 7.91
CA GLY A 113 -0.49 7.45 7.57
C GLY A 113 0.57 6.83 6.69
N ALA A 114 1.82 7.22 6.88
CA ALA A 114 2.90 6.80 6.00
C ALA A 114 4.25 6.59 6.68
N ILE A 115 5.03 5.73 6.04
CA ILE A 115 6.48 5.64 6.17
C ILE A 115 7.07 6.09 4.83
N PHE A 116 7.95 7.09 4.83
CA PHE A 116 8.65 7.52 3.63
C PHE A 116 10.01 6.83 3.56
N ASN A 117 10.35 6.24 2.43
CA ASN A 117 11.53 5.39 2.30
C ASN A 117 12.60 6.01 1.40
N LYS A 118 13.84 5.53 1.53
CA LYS A 118 14.99 5.87 0.67
C LYS A 118 15.35 7.37 0.66
N ALA A 119 15.16 8.08 1.77
CA ALA A 119 15.53 9.49 1.86
C ALA A 119 17.05 9.68 1.84
N PRO A 120 17.60 10.64 1.08
CA PRO A 120 19.03 10.96 1.14
C PRO A 120 19.43 11.33 2.58
N LEU A 121 20.50 10.75 3.12
CA LEU A 121 20.89 11.03 4.52
C LEU A 121 21.25 12.49 4.78
N LYS A 122 21.91 13.16 3.84
CA LYS A 122 22.47 14.51 3.99
C LYS A 122 22.09 15.42 2.83
N GLY A 123 22.33 16.71 3.01
CA GLY A 123 22.09 17.75 2.01
C GLY A 123 20.82 18.56 2.29
N PHE A 124 20.54 19.55 1.42
CA PHE A 124 19.37 20.42 1.55
C PHE A 124 18.05 19.63 1.50
N TYR A 125 18.01 18.60 0.64
CA TYR A 125 16.92 17.61 0.55
C TYR A 125 17.21 16.33 1.36
N GLY A 126 18.06 16.45 2.39
CA GLY A 126 18.38 15.34 3.29
C GLY A 126 17.17 14.93 4.14
N ARG A 127 17.28 13.76 4.75
CA ARG A 127 16.22 13.08 5.51
C ARG A 127 15.59 13.98 6.57
N ASP A 128 16.40 14.67 7.37
CA ASP A 128 15.90 15.52 8.46
C ASP A 128 15.16 16.76 7.94
N SER A 129 15.64 17.33 6.83
CA SER A 129 14.96 18.44 6.16
C SER A 129 13.61 17.98 5.61
N CYS A 130 13.60 16.83 4.90
CA CYS A 130 12.36 16.24 4.39
C CYS A 130 11.39 15.90 5.51
N ASP A 131 11.84 15.19 6.55
CA ASP A 131 11.03 14.78 7.71
C ASP A 131 10.35 15.98 8.37
N ARG A 132 11.10 17.07 8.59
CA ARG A 132 10.55 18.32 9.14
C ARG A 132 9.36 18.83 8.33
N TYR A 133 9.53 19.01 7.02
CA TYR A 133 8.48 19.62 6.18
C TYR A 133 7.31 18.69 5.91
N ILE A 134 7.56 17.39 5.77
CA ILE A 134 6.50 16.39 5.65
C ILE A 134 5.65 16.38 6.93
N ARG A 135 6.27 16.36 8.11
CA ARG A 135 5.55 16.44 9.40
C ARG A 135 4.77 17.73 9.54
N GLN A 136 5.33 18.86 9.12
CA GLN A 136 4.63 20.15 9.12
C GLN A 136 3.38 20.10 8.24
N TYR A 137 3.48 19.52 7.03
CA TYR A 137 2.32 19.34 6.16
C TYR A 137 1.25 18.47 6.83
N PHE A 138 1.64 17.33 7.42
CA PHE A 138 0.68 16.42 8.07
C PHE A 138 -0.03 17.10 9.25
N ALA A 139 0.71 17.83 10.10
CA ALA A 139 0.13 18.55 11.22
C ALA A 139 -0.92 19.59 10.77
N CYS A 140 -0.70 20.27 9.64
CA CYS A 140 -1.63 21.29 9.15
C CYS A 140 -2.77 20.74 8.29
N SER A 141 -2.54 19.65 7.53
CA SER A 141 -3.42 19.24 6.43
C SER A 141 -3.96 17.81 6.55
N ARG A 142 -3.37 16.99 7.43
CA ARG A 142 -3.68 15.56 7.63
C ARG A 142 -3.67 15.20 9.13
N PRO A 143 -4.44 15.89 10.00
CA PRO A 143 -4.32 15.74 11.46
C PRO A 143 -4.73 14.37 12.02
N HIS A 144 -5.43 13.54 11.23
CA HIS A 144 -5.83 12.18 11.60
C HIS A 144 -4.86 11.12 11.08
N GLN A 145 -3.80 11.52 10.36
CA GLN A 145 -2.79 10.62 9.83
C GLN A 145 -1.41 10.96 10.39
N ARG A 146 -0.56 9.94 10.54
CA ARG A 146 0.77 10.11 11.12
C ARG A 146 1.89 9.85 10.11
N VAL A 147 2.98 10.59 10.25
CA VAL A 147 4.27 10.23 9.67
C VAL A 147 4.98 9.32 10.68
N TYR A 148 4.96 8.01 10.43
CA TYR A 148 5.57 7.02 11.33
C TYR A 148 7.08 6.98 11.17
N GLY A 149 7.61 7.31 9.99
CA GLY A 149 9.05 7.33 9.79
C GLY A 149 9.45 7.93 8.45
N VAL A 150 10.71 8.38 8.40
CA VAL A 150 11.40 8.70 7.16
C VAL A 150 12.71 7.94 7.19
N LEU A 151 12.74 6.79 6.51
CA LEU A 151 13.91 5.93 6.45
C LEU A 151 14.94 6.49 5.47
N PRO A 152 16.23 6.49 5.84
CA PRO A 152 17.27 6.85 4.91
C PRO A 152 17.48 5.77 3.85
N ALA A 153 17.99 6.18 2.69
CA ALA A 153 18.62 5.24 1.76
C ALA A 153 19.81 4.57 2.47
N ALA A 154 19.97 3.26 2.26
CA ALA A 154 21.08 2.49 2.80
C ALA A 154 21.66 1.56 1.74
N GLU A 155 22.98 1.49 1.69
CA GLU A 155 23.71 0.60 0.82
C GLU A 155 23.45 -0.86 1.20
N GLY A 156 23.48 -1.77 0.21
CA GLY A 156 23.22 -3.19 0.41
C GLY A 156 21.75 -3.55 0.62
N LEU A 157 20.82 -2.58 0.54
CA LEU A 157 19.37 -2.80 0.53
C LEU A 157 18.76 -2.63 -0.87
N ASP A 158 19.56 -2.78 -1.93
CA ASP A 158 19.06 -2.79 -3.30
C ASP A 158 18.23 -4.04 -3.54
N THR A 159 16.93 -3.92 -3.27
CA THR A 159 15.92 -4.79 -3.81
C THR A 159 15.90 -4.56 -5.32
N GLY A 160 16.32 -5.56 -6.10
CA GLY A 160 16.41 -5.47 -7.55
C GLY A 160 15.19 -4.77 -8.18
N ALA A 161 15.51 -3.81 -9.05
CA ALA A 161 14.61 -2.97 -9.84
C ALA A 161 13.70 -2.02 -9.04
N GLU A 162 13.87 -0.71 -9.30
CA GLU A 162 12.70 0.15 -9.39
C GLU A 162 11.73 -0.53 -10.36
N GLU A 163 10.65 -1.12 -9.83
CA GLU A 163 9.49 -1.49 -10.64
C GLU A 163 8.83 -0.18 -11.12
N SER A 164 9.52 0.52 -12.02
CA SER A 164 8.83 1.29 -13.03
C SER A 164 7.86 0.30 -13.67
N CYS A 165 6.58 0.66 -13.74
CA CYS A 165 5.63 0.04 -14.65
C CYS A 165 6.06 0.31 -16.10
N SER A 166 7.27 -0.11 -16.48
CA SER A 166 7.73 -0.16 -17.84
C SER A 166 7.17 -1.44 -18.45
N PHE A 167 6.65 -1.32 -19.66
CA PHE A 167 6.04 -2.39 -20.46
C PHE A 167 6.94 -3.62 -20.71
N ALA A 168 8.13 -3.70 -20.12
CA ALA A 168 9.19 -4.66 -20.41
C ALA A 168 9.44 -5.71 -19.31
N TYR A 169 8.77 -5.65 -18.15
CA TYR A 169 9.00 -6.65 -17.11
C TYR A 169 8.40 -8.01 -17.51
N ARG A 170 9.25 -9.04 -17.58
CA ARG A 170 8.84 -10.44 -17.78
C ARG A 170 8.63 -11.08 -16.41
N HIS A 171 7.38 -11.18 -15.97
CA HIS A 171 7.06 -12.08 -14.85
C HIS A 171 7.33 -13.53 -15.30
N PRO A 172 8.16 -14.30 -14.57
CA PRO A 172 8.34 -15.73 -14.86
C PRO A 172 7.01 -16.47 -14.67
N GLU A 173 6.77 -17.53 -15.47
CA GLU A 173 5.52 -18.31 -15.46
C GLU A 173 5.23 -18.97 -14.10
N ALA A 174 6.28 -19.20 -13.31
CA ALA A 174 6.22 -19.45 -11.89
C ALA A 174 7.36 -18.66 -11.22
N GLN A 175 7.08 -17.96 -10.12
CA GLN A 175 8.18 -17.47 -9.28
C GLN A 175 8.95 -18.69 -8.76
N PRO A 176 10.29 -18.73 -8.91
CA PRO A 176 11.08 -19.81 -8.32
C PRO A 176 10.80 -19.85 -6.82
N ASP A 177 10.84 -21.06 -6.24
CA ASP A 177 10.66 -21.21 -4.80
C ASP A 177 11.67 -20.32 -4.09
N ALA A 178 11.20 -19.55 -3.11
CA ALA A 178 12.07 -18.69 -2.34
C ALA A 178 12.98 -19.60 -1.53
N GLY A 179 14.18 -19.84 -2.07
CA GLY A 179 15.20 -20.68 -1.44
C GLY A 179 15.55 -20.18 -0.03
N PRO A 180 16.38 -20.91 0.71
CA PRO A 180 16.81 -20.46 2.03
C PRO A 180 17.47 -19.07 1.93
N MET A 181 17.27 -18.25 2.97
CA MET A 181 17.90 -16.94 3.06
C MET A 181 19.42 -17.07 2.89
N THR A 182 19.97 -16.29 1.96
CA THR A 182 21.41 -16.19 1.76
C THR A 182 22.05 -15.38 2.88
N GLU A 183 23.38 -15.44 3.01
CA GLU A 183 24.11 -14.59 3.94
C GLU A 183 23.87 -13.09 3.67
N ALA A 184 23.76 -12.71 2.39
CA ALA A 184 23.41 -11.36 1.99
C ALA A 184 22.00 -10.96 2.46
N ASP A 185 21.02 -11.87 2.37
CA ASP A 185 19.66 -11.62 2.86
C ASP A 185 19.64 -11.42 4.38
N LEU A 186 20.42 -12.19 5.13
CA LEU A 186 20.53 -12.03 6.59
C LEU A 186 21.16 -10.70 6.98
N VAL A 187 22.20 -10.25 6.26
CA VAL A 187 22.83 -8.94 6.45
C VAL A 187 21.84 -7.82 6.12
N ALA A 188 21.13 -7.92 5.00
CA ALA A 188 20.10 -6.95 4.61
C ALA A 188 18.96 -6.88 5.63
N MET A 189 18.46 -8.03 6.10
CA MET A 189 17.42 -8.09 7.13
C MET A 189 17.85 -7.46 8.44
N LYS A 190 19.08 -7.72 8.89
CA LYS A 190 19.64 -7.07 10.08
C LYS A 190 19.67 -5.56 9.88
N ARG A 191 20.12 -5.10 8.71
CA ARG A 191 20.20 -3.67 8.39
C ARG A 191 18.83 -3.00 8.34
N ILE A 192 17.84 -3.63 7.71
CA ILE A 192 16.44 -3.16 7.70
C ILE A 192 15.90 -3.05 9.12
N THR A 193 16.14 -4.07 9.95
CA THR A 193 15.69 -4.10 11.34
C THR A 193 16.27 -2.95 12.15
N GLU A 194 17.57 -2.67 12.01
CA GLU A 194 18.23 -1.52 12.65
C GLU A 194 17.62 -0.19 12.20
N LEU A 195 17.40 -0.01 10.89
CA LEU A 195 16.81 1.21 10.35
C LEU A 195 15.37 1.41 10.81
N PHE A 196 14.55 0.35 10.84
CA PHE A 196 13.19 0.41 11.35
C PHE A 196 13.18 0.80 12.83
N HIS A 197 14.01 0.17 13.66
CA HIS A 197 14.13 0.54 15.07
C HIS A 197 14.57 1.99 15.29
N GLN A 198 15.42 2.51 14.42
CA GLN A 198 15.96 3.86 14.56
C GLN A 198 15.01 4.95 14.02
N TYR A 199 14.33 4.70 12.91
CA TYR A 199 13.64 5.74 12.13
C TYR A 199 12.12 5.58 12.05
N VAL A 200 11.56 4.48 12.58
CA VAL A 200 10.12 4.22 12.56
C VAL A 200 9.57 4.17 13.98
N ASP A 201 8.54 4.97 14.22
CA ASP A 201 7.75 4.97 15.44
C ASP A 201 6.76 3.80 15.44
N VAL A 202 7.31 2.59 15.66
CA VAL A 202 6.52 1.35 15.69
C VAL A 202 5.50 1.38 16.82
N LYS A 203 5.81 2.04 17.94
CA LYS A 203 4.90 2.13 19.09
C LYS A 203 3.59 2.81 18.67
N ASN A 204 3.67 4.04 18.16
CA ASN A 204 2.47 4.76 17.74
C ASN A 204 1.81 4.11 16.51
N LEU A 205 2.57 3.44 15.64
CA LEU A 205 1.98 2.67 14.54
C LEU A 205 1.06 1.56 15.06
N LEU A 206 1.46 0.82 16.09
CA LEU A 206 0.64 -0.24 16.67
C LEU A 206 -0.55 0.32 17.46
N GLU A 207 -0.36 1.41 18.21
CA GLU A 207 -1.46 2.09 18.93
C GLU A 207 -2.52 2.65 17.96
N ASP A 208 -2.08 3.30 16.88
CA ASP A 208 -2.97 3.82 15.85
C ASP A 208 -3.66 2.68 15.07
N LEU A 209 -2.96 1.57 14.80
CA LEU A 209 -3.54 0.36 14.18
C LEU A 209 -4.63 -0.27 15.04
N GLU A 210 -4.41 -0.42 16.34
CA GLU A 210 -5.40 -0.93 17.29
C GLU A 210 -6.63 -0.02 17.31
N THR A 211 -6.41 1.29 17.46
CA THR A 211 -7.49 2.29 17.46
C THR A 211 -8.27 2.29 16.15
N ALA A 212 -7.60 2.18 15.00
CA ALA A 212 -8.24 2.14 13.69
C ALA A 212 -9.01 0.84 13.45
N SER A 213 -8.58 -0.26 14.07
CA SER A 213 -9.27 -1.55 13.98
C SER A 213 -10.54 -1.55 14.84
N GLU A 214 -10.52 -0.90 16.00
CA GLU A 214 -11.69 -0.76 16.88
C GLU A 214 -12.66 0.34 16.42
N ASN A 215 -12.14 1.46 15.92
CA ASN A 215 -12.91 2.60 15.44
C ASN A 215 -12.41 3.10 14.07
N PRO A 216 -12.72 2.38 12.98
CA PRO A 216 -12.30 2.73 11.62
C PRO A 216 -12.67 4.15 11.21
N ALA A 217 -13.83 4.63 11.63
CA ALA A 217 -14.35 5.94 11.25
C ALA A 217 -13.44 7.11 11.71
N SER A 218 -12.68 6.94 12.80
CA SER A 218 -11.75 7.96 13.31
C SER A 218 -10.55 8.22 12.38
N TYR A 219 -10.24 7.29 11.48
CA TYR A 219 -9.15 7.37 10.50
C TYR A 219 -9.66 7.59 9.07
N CYS A 220 -10.98 7.65 8.88
CA CYS A 220 -11.60 7.90 7.58
C CYS A 220 -11.84 9.40 7.41
N ARG A 221 -11.05 10.04 6.55
CA ARG A 221 -11.24 11.46 6.26
C ARG A 221 -12.56 11.67 5.50
N PRO A 222 -13.44 12.58 5.95
CA PRO A 222 -14.63 12.92 5.18
C PRO A 222 -14.24 13.56 3.84
N ALA A 223 -15.06 13.34 2.81
CA ALA A 223 -14.89 13.99 1.53
C ALA A 223 -14.84 15.52 1.73
N THR A 224 -13.75 16.13 1.28
CA THR A 224 -13.56 17.58 1.35
C THR A 224 -14.22 18.21 0.13
N PHE A 225 -15.22 19.04 0.35
CA PHE A 225 -15.83 19.84 -0.71
C PHE A 225 -14.99 21.09 -0.97
N PHE A 226 -15.04 21.58 -2.21
CA PHE A 226 -14.41 22.85 -2.53
C PHE A 226 -15.22 23.98 -1.85
N PRO A 227 -14.58 24.96 -1.20
CA PRO A 227 -15.31 26.07 -0.60
C PRO A 227 -16.24 26.73 -1.63
N GLY A 228 -17.53 26.84 -1.29
CA GLY A 228 -18.55 27.39 -2.20
C GLY A 228 -19.27 26.37 -3.09
N THR A 229 -18.95 25.08 -3.02
CA THR A 229 -19.77 24.02 -3.64
C THR A 229 -20.74 23.44 -2.61
N SER A 230 -22.04 23.62 -2.81
CA SER A 230 -23.09 22.94 -2.05
C SER A 230 -23.28 21.53 -2.59
N ASN A 231 -23.25 20.50 -1.74
CA ASN A 231 -23.87 19.22 -2.07
C ASN A 231 -24.97 18.92 -1.07
N SER A 232 -26.21 19.20 -1.48
CA SER A 232 -27.38 18.47 -1.00
C SER A 232 -27.32 17.04 -1.56
N THR A 233 -26.90 16.10 -0.72
CA THR A 233 -27.24 14.67 -0.75
C THR A 233 -27.05 14.12 0.65
#